data_AF-A0A952WMY9-F1
#
_entry.id   AF-A0A952WMY9-F1
#
_cell.length_a   1.000
_cell.length_b   1.000
_cell.length_c   1.000
_cell.angle_alpha   90.00
_cell.angle_beta   90.00
_cell.angle_gamma   90.00
#
_symmetry.space_group_name_H-M   'P 1'
#
loop_
_entity.id
_entity.type
_entity.pdbx_description
1 polymer ?
#
loop_
_entity_poly.entity_id
_entity_poly.type
_entity_poly.pdbx_seq_one_letter_code
_entity_poly.pdbx_strand_id
1 'polypeptide(L)'
;MSITTPVFGIARRLVGLTLSAVVLLAFAATITLTSERAAGQIFAQQAAGNEGAISKRSVQLYCKILHFDKDQSETALLLHEGYLSEHKRVQEEMQGFYRKIQEEFEESKDFTIWQKEVPKKQVEFAKQMESQQKSFLEDLKGLCDPKQEERWPSLERHRRRETYLRFQFVAGVAVDVVDCVRRVGLSPEEGKAPADVAEALEQYEFSLDRKLVEIERMAKDAETKAMEMAMGGDYQQMVTMMKKFSDEAILVRNINRENARRVSALLSDDLKIAFDKEVQRRSFPRVYRKSYVERAVESAEKFKDLDEDQRRTIGEIKAAYGRDASPLNERWAAAITEQEDKQGSSFLSMFQWDGQVKDTPVTQARKARRDLDNQFRDRLFAVLKEDQRRQLPKEDVVPPGADQQMDMMDFDMDTDDSEE
;
A
#
# COMPACT_ATOMS: atom_id res chain seq x y z
N MET A 1 -33.61 -57.65 -15.47
CA MET A 1 -33.95 -57.40 -14.05
C MET A 1 -32.78 -56.71 -13.39
N SER A 2 -33.09 -55.64 -12.65
CA SER A 2 -32.23 -54.73 -11.89
C SER A 2 -31.21 -53.87 -12.64
N ILE A 3 -31.67 -52.64 -12.89
CA ILE A 3 -30.92 -51.43 -13.26
C ILE A 3 -30.23 -50.90 -12.00
N THR A 4 -28.93 -50.60 -12.06
CA THR A 4 -28.29 -49.61 -11.18
C THR A 4 -27.08 -49.00 -11.90
N THR A 5 -27.09 -47.68 -12.02
CA THR A 5 -25.95 -46.81 -12.38
C THR A 5 -26.12 -45.52 -11.55
N PRO A 6 -25.11 -44.63 -11.45
CA PRO A 6 -24.25 -44.46 -10.28
C PRO A 6 -24.45 -43.08 -9.60
N VAL A 7 -23.84 -42.85 -8.44
CA VAL A 7 -23.66 -41.48 -7.91
C VAL A 7 -22.21 -41.29 -7.50
N PHE A 8 -21.38 -40.80 -8.43
CA PHE A 8 -20.15 -40.10 -8.13
C PHE A 8 -20.51 -38.62 -7.91
N GLY A 9 -20.37 -38.14 -6.68
CA GLY A 9 -20.57 -36.73 -6.33
C GLY A 9 -19.39 -35.88 -6.81
N ILE A 10 -19.64 -35.05 -7.81
CA ILE A 10 -18.73 -34.01 -8.30
C ILE A 10 -18.84 -32.80 -7.36
N ALA A 11 -17.83 -32.56 -6.52
CA ALA A 11 -17.68 -31.30 -5.80
C ALA A 11 -16.79 -30.35 -6.62
N ARG A 12 -17.42 -29.55 -7.49
CA ARG A 12 -16.77 -28.49 -8.28
C ARG A 12 -16.72 -27.24 -7.40
N ARG A 13 -15.55 -26.85 -6.89
CA ARG A 13 -15.35 -25.56 -6.20
C ARG A 13 -15.20 -24.45 -7.24
N LEU A 14 -16.10 -23.48 -7.19
CA LEU A 14 -16.09 -22.23 -7.96
C LEU A 14 -15.34 -21.16 -7.15
N VAL A 15 -14.25 -20.62 -7.69
CA VAL A 15 -13.64 -19.38 -7.21
C VAL A 15 -13.25 -18.59 -8.45
N GLY A 16 -13.84 -17.41 -8.62
CA GLY A 16 -13.55 -16.48 -9.71
C GLY A 16 -13.32 -15.10 -9.13
N LEU A 17 -12.27 -14.40 -9.59
CA LEU A 17 -11.98 -13.01 -9.26
C LEU A 17 -11.07 -12.37 -10.35
N THR A 18 -11.45 -11.15 -10.77
CA THR A 18 -10.89 -10.25 -11.80
C THR A 18 -9.66 -9.48 -11.31
N LEU A 19 -8.93 -8.72 -12.14
CA LEU A 19 -7.54 -8.34 -11.81
C LEU A 19 -7.30 -7.02 -11.08
N SER A 20 -8.28 -6.12 -10.97
CA SER A 20 -8.28 -5.16 -9.84
C SER A 20 -8.45 -5.91 -8.50
N ALA A 21 -8.80 -7.21 -8.54
CA ALA A 21 -8.94 -8.07 -7.40
C ALA A 21 -7.66 -8.82 -6.97
N VAL A 22 -6.46 -8.49 -7.48
CA VAL A 22 -5.21 -9.09 -6.94
C VAL A 22 -4.90 -8.60 -5.52
N VAL A 23 -5.31 -7.39 -5.16
CA VAL A 23 -5.26 -6.91 -3.76
C VAL A 23 -6.36 -7.55 -2.90
N LEU A 24 -7.49 -7.90 -3.52
CA LEU A 24 -8.68 -8.46 -2.89
C LEU A 24 -8.59 -10.00 -2.70
N LEU A 25 -7.77 -10.67 -3.50
CA LEU A 25 -7.69 -12.13 -3.59
C LEU A 25 -6.88 -12.79 -2.48
N ALA A 26 -6.14 -12.04 -1.67
CA ALA A 26 -5.41 -12.62 -0.55
C ALA A 26 -6.36 -13.27 0.49
N PHE A 27 -7.64 -12.86 0.53
CA PHE A 27 -8.57 -13.33 1.56
C PHE A 27 -9.53 -14.44 1.13
N ALA A 28 -9.67 -14.73 -0.16
CA ALA A 28 -10.63 -15.73 -0.62
C ALA A 28 -10.32 -17.16 -0.11
N ALA A 29 -9.11 -17.39 0.42
CA ALA A 29 -8.73 -18.65 1.07
C ALA A 29 -9.26 -18.80 2.52
N THR A 30 -9.90 -17.78 3.11
CA THR A 30 -10.59 -17.87 4.43
C THR A 30 -12.13 -18.00 4.32
N ILE A 31 -12.65 -18.29 3.12
CA ILE A 31 -14.10 -18.49 2.89
C ILE A 31 -14.65 -19.75 3.59
N THR A 32 -13.81 -20.63 4.14
CA THR A 32 -14.34 -21.79 4.88
C THR A 32 -14.77 -21.48 6.31
N LEU A 33 -14.57 -20.26 6.83
CA LEU A 33 -14.87 -19.95 8.24
C LEU A 33 -15.55 -18.59 8.50
N THR A 34 -15.84 -17.78 7.49
CA THR A 34 -16.62 -16.54 7.66
C THR A 34 -18.02 -16.70 7.08
N SER A 35 -19.06 -16.27 7.81
CA SER A 35 -20.44 -16.34 7.33
C SER A 35 -20.58 -15.60 6.00
N GLU A 36 -21.35 -16.13 5.05
CA GLU A 36 -21.55 -15.60 3.69
C GLU A 36 -21.88 -14.09 3.63
N ARG A 37 -22.51 -13.53 4.68
CA ARG A 37 -22.75 -12.09 4.84
C ARG A 37 -21.50 -11.23 5.04
N ALA A 38 -20.51 -11.75 5.77
CA ALA A 38 -19.24 -11.07 6.02
C ALA A 38 -18.36 -11.05 4.76
N ALA A 39 -18.39 -12.12 3.97
CA ALA A 39 -17.71 -12.17 2.66
C ALA A 39 -18.28 -11.12 1.69
N GLY A 40 -19.61 -10.93 1.64
CA GLY A 40 -20.25 -9.89 0.83
C GLY A 40 -19.91 -8.45 1.26
N GLN A 41 -19.80 -8.20 2.58
CA GLN A 41 -19.37 -6.89 3.10
C GLN A 41 -17.89 -6.59 2.83
N ILE A 42 -17.00 -7.57 3.00
CA ILE A 42 -15.56 -7.43 2.71
C ILE A 42 -15.35 -7.19 1.21
N PHE A 43 -16.05 -7.95 0.34
CA PHE A 43 -16.03 -7.72 -1.10
C PHE A 43 -16.53 -6.33 -1.49
N ALA A 44 -17.64 -5.86 -0.91
CA ALA A 44 -18.18 -4.54 -1.21
C ALA A 44 -17.27 -3.40 -0.71
N GLN A 45 -16.61 -3.57 0.42
CA GLN A 45 -15.72 -2.57 1.02
C GLN A 45 -14.36 -2.49 0.31
N GLN A 46 -13.90 -3.61 -0.26
CA GLN A 46 -12.60 -3.72 -0.92
C GLN A 46 -12.73 -3.56 -2.45
N ALA A 47 -13.90 -3.80 -3.04
CA ALA A 47 -14.25 -3.35 -4.41
C ALA A 47 -14.62 -1.86 -4.46
N ALA A 48 -15.01 -1.28 -3.32
CA ALA A 48 -14.98 0.16 -3.08
C ALA A 48 -13.55 0.68 -2.81
N GLY A 49 -12.54 -0.20 -2.87
CA GLY A 49 -11.12 0.12 -2.77
C GLY A 49 -10.73 1.11 -3.85
N ASN A 50 -10.27 2.25 -3.38
CA ASN A 50 -9.84 3.40 -4.14
C ASN A 50 -8.67 3.02 -5.08
N GLU A 51 -8.94 2.57 -6.32
CA GLU A 51 -8.03 2.86 -7.45
C GLU A 51 -8.07 4.37 -7.65
N GLY A 52 -7.36 5.04 -6.75
CA GLY A 52 -7.80 6.34 -6.26
C GLY A 52 -7.61 7.40 -7.29
N ALA A 53 -8.64 8.23 -7.44
CA ALA A 53 -8.59 9.45 -8.23
C ALA A 53 -7.22 10.11 -8.11
N ILE A 54 -6.73 10.69 -9.21
CA ILE A 54 -5.57 11.57 -9.15
C ILE A 54 -5.84 12.59 -8.03
N SER A 55 -4.95 12.67 -7.04
CA SER A 55 -5.21 13.51 -5.87
C SER A 55 -4.87 14.97 -6.16
N LYS A 56 -5.44 15.90 -5.39
CA LYS A 56 -5.08 17.33 -5.50
C LYS A 56 -3.57 17.55 -5.29
N ARG A 57 -2.98 16.83 -4.34
CA ARG A 57 -1.53 16.87 -4.08
C ARG A 57 -0.71 16.41 -5.29
N SER A 58 -1.20 15.39 -6.00
CA SER A 58 -0.57 14.90 -7.22
C SER A 58 -0.63 15.96 -8.31
N VAL A 59 -1.78 16.59 -8.55
CA VAL A 59 -1.91 17.68 -9.54
C VAL A 59 -0.98 18.86 -9.22
N GLN A 60 -0.88 19.26 -7.95
CA GLN A 60 0.07 20.29 -7.53
C GLN A 60 1.52 19.91 -7.87
N LEU A 61 1.89 18.64 -7.67
CA LEU A 61 3.20 18.14 -8.05
C LEU A 61 3.38 18.09 -9.58
N TYR A 62 2.33 17.76 -10.35
CA TYR A 62 2.40 17.77 -11.81
C TYR A 62 2.66 19.19 -12.32
N CYS A 63 1.98 20.20 -11.76
CA CYS A 63 2.22 21.61 -12.08
C CYS A 63 3.69 21.98 -11.83
N LYS A 64 4.27 21.53 -10.70
CA LYS A 64 5.69 21.74 -10.40
C LYS A 64 6.63 21.00 -11.35
N ILE A 65 6.29 19.77 -11.79
CA ILE A 65 7.12 19.01 -12.75
C ILE A 65 7.09 19.68 -14.13
N LEU A 66 5.91 20.14 -14.55
CA LEU A 66 5.68 20.79 -15.85
C LEU A 66 6.10 22.26 -15.87
N HIS A 67 6.48 22.84 -14.73
CA HIS A 67 6.83 24.26 -14.58
C HIS A 67 5.67 25.17 -14.98
N PHE A 68 4.46 24.81 -14.58
CA PHE A 68 3.27 25.64 -14.79
C PHE A 68 3.41 26.96 -14.03
N ASP A 69 3.01 28.04 -14.68
CA ASP A 69 2.85 29.32 -14.01
C ASP A 69 1.62 29.30 -13.07
N LYS A 70 1.34 30.45 -12.46
CA LYS A 70 0.24 30.58 -11.51
C LYS A 70 -1.12 30.31 -12.17
N ASP A 71 -1.37 30.88 -13.35
CA ASP A 71 -2.67 30.82 -14.01
C ASP A 71 -2.90 29.40 -14.57
N GLN A 72 -1.86 28.76 -15.11
CA GLN A 72 -1.89 27.36 -15.54
C GLN A 72 -2.14 26.43 -14.34
N SER A 73 -1.49 26.67 -13.20
CA SER A 73 -1.68 25.87 -11.98
C SER A 73 -3.09 26.01 -11.41
N GLU A 74 -3.65 27.22 -11.39
CA GLU A 74 -5.03 27.46 -10.98
C GLU A 74 -6.02 26.77 -11.93
N THR A 75 -5.78 26.85 -13.24
CA THR A 75 -6.59 26.17 -14.26
C THR A 75 -6.53 24.64 -14.12
N ALA A 76 -5.34 24.08 -13.89
CA ALA A 76 -5.14 22.66 -13.67
C ALA A 76 -5.92 22.15 -12.44
N LEU A 77 -5.99 22.94 -11.37
CA LEU A 77 -6.79 22.62 -10.18
C LEU A 77 -8.29 22.70 -10.44
N LEU A 78 -8.75 23.65 -11.27
CA LEU A 78 -10.17 23.72 -11.67
C LEU A 78 -10.57 22.52 -12.55
N LEU A 79 -9.73 22.12 -13.50
CA LEU A 79 -9.93 20.89 -14.28
C LEU A 79 -9.98 19.66 -13.37
N HIS A 80 -9.15 19.64 -12.33
CA HIS A 80 -9.12 18.57 -11.34
C HIS A 80 -10.41 18.47 -10.52
N GLU A 81 -11.02 19.59 -10.16
CA GLU A 81 -12.33 19.62 -9.48
C GLU A 81 -13.43 19.00 -10.36
N GLY A 82 -13.44 19.32 -11.67
CA GLY A 82 -14.34 18.69 -12.64
C GLY A 82 -14.13 17.18 -12.75
N TYR A 83 -12.86 16.75 -12.85
CA TYR A 83 -12.48 15.33 -12.84
C TYR A 83 -12.95 14.60 -11.57
N LEU A 84 -12.77 15.20 -10.38
CA LEU A 84 -13.21 14.59 -9.13
C LEU A 84 -14.73 14.47 -9.03
N SER A 85 -15.48 15.44 -9.57
CA SER A 85 -16.95 15.36 -9.64
C SER A 85 -17.41 14.16 -10.46
N GLU A 86 -16.83 13.96 -11.64
CA GLU A 86 -17.15 12.81 -12.50
C GLU A 86 -16.70 11.48 -11.91
N HIS A 87 -15.54 11.44 -11.27
CA HIS A 87 -15.06 10.26 -10.55
C HIS A 87 -16.00 9.88 -9.40
N LYS A 88 -16.46 10.87 -8.63
CA LYS A 88 -17.43 10.65 -7.55
C LYS A 88 -18.75 10.09 -8.08
N ARG A 89 -19.25 10.61 -9.21
CA ARG A 89 -20.46 10.09 -9.86
C ARG A 89 -20.32 8.61 -10.21
N VAL A 90 -19.19 8.20 -10.80
CA VAL A 90 -18.92 6.79 -11.13
C VAL A 90 -18.84 5.93 -9.87
N GLN A 91 -18.24 6.44 -8.78
CA GLN A 91 -18.23 5.73 -7.50
C GLN A 91 -19.63 5.56 -6.91
N GLU A 92 -20.50 6.58 -6.98
CA GLU A 92 -21.89 6.49 -6.54
C GLU A 92 -22.70 5.48 -7.36
N GLU A 93 -22.48 5.42 -8.68
CA GLU A 93 -23.05 4.41 -9.57
C GLU A 93 -22.60 3.00 -9.20
N MET A 94 -21.31 2.82 -8.90
CA MET A 94 -20.76 1.54 -8.45
C MET A 94 -21.36 1.11 -7.11
N GLN A 95 -21.46 2.01 -6.14
CA GLN A 95 -22.13 1.73 -4.87
C GLN A 95 -23.61 1.38 -5.06
N GLY A 96 -24.31 2.09 -5.95
CA GLY A 96 -25.70 1.81 -6.32
C GLY A 96 -25.86 0.42 -6.94
N PHE A 97 -24.94 0.04 -7.84
CA PHE A 97 -24.91 -1.29 -8.43
C PHE A 97 -24.71 -2.38 -7.37
N TYR A 98 -23.74 -2.23 -6.46
CA TYR A 98 -23.51 -3.22 -5.40
C TYR A 98 -24.69 -3.37 -4.44
N ARG A 99 -25.36 -2.27 -4.07
CA ARG A 99 -26.59 -2.33 -3.27
C ARG A 99 -27.67 -3.15 -3.98
N LYS A 100 -27.87 -2.88 -5.28
CA LYS A 100 -28.85 -3.61 -6.09
C LYS A 100 -28.53 -5.11 -6.17
N ILE A 101 -27.27 -5.48 -6.42
CA ILE A 101 -26.84 -6.88 -6.46
C ILE A 101 -27.04 -7.56 -5.09
N GLN A 102 -26.78 -6.85 -3.99
CA GLN A 102 -27.02 -7.35 -2.65
C GLN A 102 -28.52 -7.61 -2.40
N GLU A 103 -29.40 -6.67 -2.77
CA GLU A 103 -30.86 -6.83 -2.68
C GLU A 103 -31.34 -8.03 -3.50
N GLU A 104 -30.92 -8.14 -4.76
CA GLU A 104 -31.27 -9.26 -5.65
C GLU A 104 -30.77 -10.61 -5.10
N PHE A 105 -29.58 -10.64 -4.50
CA PHE A 105 -29.08 -11.83 -3.83
C PHE A 105 -29.88 -12.17 -2.57
N GLU A 106 -30.29 -11.18 -1.78
CA GLU A 106 -31.09 -11.40 -0.59
C GLU A 106 -32.47 -11.98 -0.92
N GLU A 107 -33.07 -11.57 -2.03
CA GLU A 107 -34.35 -12.08 -2.54
C GLU A 107 -34.21 -13.47 -3.19
N SER A 108 -33.25 -13.65 -4.10
CA SER A 108 -33.13 -14.87 -4.92
C SER A 108 -32.31 -16.00 -4.28
N LYS A 109 -31.40 -15.65 -3.37
CA LYS A 109 -30.30 -16.52 -2.90
C LYS A 109 -29.44 -17.10 -4.02
N ASP A 110 -29.47 -16.52 -5.22
CA ASP A 110 -28.71 -16.98 -6.38
C ASP A 110 -27.35 -16.27 -6.43
N PHE A 111 -26.31 -16.98 -6.01
CA PHE A 111 -24.94 -16.48 -6.06
C PHE A 111 -24.41 -16.29 -7.49
N THR A 112 -25.06 -16.85 -8.51
CA THR A 112 -24.59 -16.71 -9.89
C THR A 112 -24.77 -15.28 -10.43
N ILE A 113 -25.61 -14.46 -9.80
CA ILE A 113 -25.74 -13.02 -10.09
C ILE A 113 -24.42 -12.31 -9.81
N TRP A 114 -23.81 -12.56 -8.64
CA TRP A 114 -22.49 -12.04 -8.29
C TRP A 114 -21.42 -12.50 -9.30
N GLN A 115 -21.45 -13.78 -9.69
CA GLN A 115 -20.45 -14.35 -10.60
C GLN A 115 -20.53 -13.79 -12.03
N LYS A 116 -21.72 -13.39 -12.50
CA LYS A 116 -21.93 -12.96 -13.89
C LYS A 116 -21.94 -11.45 -14.07
N GLU A 117 -22.59 -10.73 -13.15
CA GLU A 117 -22.85 -9.30 -13.34
C GLU A 117 -21.75 -8.42 -12.75
N VAL A 118 -21.17 -8.82 -11.61
CA VAL A 118 -20.11 -8.04 -10.96
C VAL A 118 -18.85 -7.94 -11.81
N PRO A 119 -18.29 -9.03 -12.39
CA PRO A 119 -17.09 -8.91 -13.22
C PRO A 119 -17.28 -8.01 -14.44
N LYS A 120 -18.44 -8.09 -15.11
CA LYS A 120 -18.76 -7.23 -16.26
C LYS A 120 -18.81 -5.76 -15.86
N LYS A 121 -19.53 -5.46 -14.77
CA LYS A 121 -19.71 -4.09 -14.31
C LYS A 121 -18.40 -3.50 -13.78
N GLN A 122 -17.56 -4.30 -13.12
CA GLN A 122 -16.22 -3.88 -12.71
C GLN A 122 -15.36 -3.47 -13.90
N VAL A 123 -15.35 -4.24 -15.00
CA VAL A 123 -14.60 -3.88 -16.22
C VAL A 123 -15.16 -2.61 -16.86
N GLU A 124 -16.48 -2.42 -16.86
CA GLU A 124 -17.10 -1.17 -17.33
C GLU A 124 -16.64 0.03 -16.49
N PHE A 125 -16.68 -0.10 -15.16
CA PHE A 125 -16.22 0.96 -14.26
C PHE A 125 -14.72 1.24 -14.41
N ALA A 126 -13.87 0.21 -14.46
CA ALA A 126 -12.43 0.37 -14.67
C ALA A 126 -12.14 1.17 -15.96
N LYS A 127 -12.81 0.85 -17.07
CA LYS A 127 -12.69 1.59 -18.34
C LYS A 127 -13.18 3.03 -18.24
N GLN A 128 -14.30 3.28 -17.55
CA GLN A 128 -14.80 4.64 -17.34
C GLN A 128 -13.78 5.47 -16.54
N MET A 129 -13.18 4.90 -15.51
CA MET A 129 -12.20 5.55 -14.64
C MET A 129 -10.89 5.81 -15.39
N GLU A 130 -10.40 4.85 -16.17
CA GLU A 130 -9.24 5.02 -17.06
C GLU A 130 -9.50 6.14 -18.08
N SER A 131 -10.67 6.15 -18.71
CA SER A 131 -11.07 7.18 -19.68
C SER A 131 -11.10 8.58 -19.07
N GLN A 132 -11.65 8.72 -17.85
CA GLN A 132 -11.67 9.99 -17.12
C GLN A 132 -10.26 10.47 -16.78
N GLN A 133 -9.39 9.58 -16.29
CA GLN A 133 -7.99 9.92 -16.01
C GLN A 133 -7.25 10.36 -17.27
N LYS A 134 -7.47 9.64 -18.38
CA LYS A 134 -6.86 9.98 -19.67
C LYS A 134 -7.31 11.35 -20.17
N SER A 135 -8.61 11.63 -20.16
CA SER A 135 -9.16 12.93 -20.55
C SER A 135 -8.57 14.06 -19.70
N PHE A 136 -8.51 13.89 -18.37
CA PHE A 136 -7.92 14.87 -17.49
C PHE A 136 -6.43 15.13 -17.80
N LEU A 137 -5.65 14.10 -18.10
CA LEU A 137 -4.25 14.26 -18.48
C LEU A 137 -4.09 14.91 -19.86
N GLU A 138 -4.97 14.63 -20.81
CA GLU A 138 -5.00 15.31 -22.12
C GLU A 138 -5.32 16.80 -21.96
N ASP A 139 -6.30 17.15 -21.12
CA ASP A 139 -6.64 18.54 -20.81
C ASP A 139 -5.48 19.25 -20.11
N LEU A 140 -4.81 18.58 -19.17
CA LEU A 140 -3.62 19.10 -18.50
C LEU A 140 -2.49 19.35 -19.51
N LYS A 141 -2.28 18.42 -20.45
CA LYS A 141 -1.29 18.58 -21.52
C LYS A 141 -1.63 19.77 -22.43
N GLY A 142 -2.91 20.02 -22.66
CA GLY A 142 -3.41 21.17 -23.43
C GLY A 142 -3.08 22.53 -22.80
N LEU A 143 -2.77 22.58 -21.50
CA LEU A 143 -2.31 23.80 -20.83
C LEU A 143 -0.83 24.11 -21.08
N CYS A 144 -0.03 23.12 -21.51
CA CYS A 144 1.41 23.26 -21.71
C CYS A 144 1.72 24.19 -22.90
N ASP A 145 2.71 25.07 -22.73
CA ASP A 145 3.44 25.64 -23.84
C ASP A 145 4.44 24.61 -24.44
N PRO A 146 5.05 24.87 -25.62
CA PRO A 146 5.98 23.93 -26.24
C PRO A 146 7.18 23.53 -25.37
N LYS A 147 7.70 24.42 -24.51
CA LYS A 147 8.82 24.11 -23.61
C LYS A 147 8.37 23.26 -22.43
N GLN A 148 7.16 23.49 -21.94
CA GLN A 148 6.57 22.67 -20.87
C GLN A 148 6.20 21.28 -21.40
N GLU A 149 5.78 21.16 -22.66
CA GLU A 149 5.50 19.87 -23.29
C GLU A 149 6.76 18.97 -23.36
N GLU A 150 7.96 19.54 -23.51
CA GLU A 150 9.22 18.77 -23.42
C GLU A 150 9.41 18.08 -22.05
N ARG A 151 8.73 18.53 -21.00
CA ARG A 151 8.74 17.93 -19.65
C ARG A 151 7.70 16.83 -19.47
N TRP A 152 6.81 16.64 -20.44
CA TRP A 152 5.76 15.62 -20.36
C TRP A 152 6.28 14.20 -20.09
N PRO A 153 7.39 13.72 -20.71
CA PRO A 153 7.94 12.41 -20.39
C PRO A 153 8.35 12.25 -18.92
N SER A 154 8.78 13.34 -18.25
CA SER A 154 9.09 13.31 -16.81
C SER A 154 7.83 13.16 -15.97
N LEU A 155 6.73 13.82 -16.36
CA LEU A 155 5.43 13.63 -15.72
C LEU A 155 4.91 12.19 -15.90
N GLU A 156 5.03 11.61 -17.10
CA GLU A 156 4.62 10.22 -17.34
C GLU A 156 5.41 9.24 -16.46
N ARG A 157 6.73 9.45 -16.31
CA ARG A 157 7.56 8.69 -15.37
C ARG A 157 7.09 8.82 -13.94
N HIS A 158 6.79 10.04 -13.50
CA HIS A 158 6.25 10.28 -12.18
C HIS A 158 4.90 9.58 -11.97
N ARG A 159 3.98 9.69 -12.93
CA ARG A 159 2.66 9.04 -12.88
C ARG A 159 2.76 7.53 -12.74
N ARG A 160 3.61 6.89 -13.55
CA ARG A 160 3.82 5.44 -13.46
C ARG A 160 4.40 5.04 -12.11
N ARG A 161 5.33 5.81 -11.54
CA ARG A 161 5.80 5.56 -10.16
C ARG A 161 4.68 5.69 -9.14
N GLU A 162 3.91 6.77 -9.21
CA GLU A 162 2.81 7.02 -8.30
C GLU A 162 1.73 5.93 -8.37
N THR A 163 1.46 5.37 -9.54
CA THR A 163 0.50 4.27 -9.71
C THR A 163 1.09 2.93 -9.27
N TYR A 164 2.24 2.54 -9.81
CA TYR A 164 2.68 1.15 -9.75
C TYR A 164 3.61 0.82 -8.58
N LEU A 165 4.19 1.82 -7.90
CA LEU A 165 4.93 1.56 -6.66
C LEU A 165 4.02 1.31 -5.45
N ARG A 166 2.71 1.58 -5.56
CA ARG A 166 1.72 1.31 -4.50
C ARG A 166 1.52 -0.18 -4.24
N PHE A 167 1.86 -1.04 -5.20
CA PHE A 167 1.68 -2.48 -5.07
C PHE A 167 2.82 -3.12 -4.25
N GLN A 168 2.62 -3.15 -2.92
CA GLN A 168 3.62 -3.54 -1.92
C GLN A 168 3.74 -5.06 -1.70
N PHE A 169 3.87 -5.87 -2.76
CA PHE A 169 4.05 -7.33 -2.59
C PHE A 169 5.43 -7.71 -2.05
N VAL A 170 6.41 -6.81 -2.14
CA VAL A 170 7.80 -7.01 -1.70
C VAL A 170 8.29 -5.74 -1.00
N ALA A 171 8.95 -5.90 0.15
CA ALA A 171 9.48 -4.82 0.95
C ALA A 171 10.52 -3.99 0.19
N GLY A 172 10.27 -2.69 0.03
CA GLY A 172 11.11 -1.77 -0.74
C GLY A 172 10.64 -1.46 -2.16
N VAL A 173 9.56 -2.09 -2.65
CA VAL A 173 8.94 -1.72 -3.94
C VAL A 173 8.34 -0.31 -3.86
N ALA A 174 7.65 0.03 -2.77
CA ALA A 174 7.04 1.36 -2.59
C ALA A 174 8.01 2.53 -2.37
N VAL A 175 9.32 2.27 -2.42
CA VAL A 175 10.32 3.32 -2.28
C VAL A 175 10.44 4.07 -3.60
N ASP A 176 9.86 5.26 -3.67
CA ASP A 176 10.23 6.26 -4.69
C ASP A 176 11.41 7.07 -4.17
N VAL A 177 12.60 6.86 -4.76
CA VAL A 177 13.83 7.57 -4.36
C VAL A 177 13.69 9.08 -4.57
N VAL A 178 12.95 9.52 -5.61
CA VAL A 178 12.69 10.94 -5.87
C VAL A 178 11.86 11.54 -4.73
N ASP A 179 10.85 10.82 -4.24
CA ASP A 179 10.03 11.30 -3.11
C ASP A 179 10.81 11.29 -1.79
N CYS A 180 11.70 10.32 -1.57
CA CYS A 180 12.61 10.34 -0.42
C CYS A 180 13.50 11.59 -0.43
N VAL A 181 14.08 11.95 -1.58
CA VAL A 181 14.89 13.16 -1.74
C VAL A 181 14.07 14.43 -1.51
N ARG A 182 12.83 14.49 -2.03
CA ARG A 182 11.90 15.60 -1.77
C ARG A 182 11.63 15.79 -0.28
N ARG A 183 11.46 14.70 0.46
CA ARG A 183 11.13 14.71 1.91
C ARG A 183 12.27 15.18 2.80
N VAL A 184 13.51 15.09 2.35
CA VAL A 184 14.65 15.71 3.02
C VAL A 184 14.91 17.15 2.56
N GLY A 185 13.97 17.75 1.81
CA GLY A 185 13.99 19.15 1.42
C GLY A 185 14.64 19.45 0.07
N LEU A 186 15.15 18.43 -0.63
CA LEU A 186 15.88 18.59 -1.90
C LEU A 186 14.96 18.42 -3.11
N SER A 187 13.89 19.21 -3.23
CA SER A 187 12.90 19.07 -4.32
C SER A 187 13.54 19.22 -5.72
N PRO A 188 13.67 18.13 -6.52
CA PRO A 188 14.39 18.17 -7.79
C PRO A 188 13.70 19.04 -8.84
N GLU A 189 12.37 19.00 -8.88
CA GLU A 189 11.56 19.81 -9.80
C GLU A 189 11.72 21.33 -9.59
N GLU A 190 12.12 21.74 -8.39
CA GLU A 190 12.39 23.13 -8.00
C GLU A 190 13.89 23.49 -8.10
N GLY A 191 14.74 22.59 -8.61
CA GLY A 191 16.19 22.81 -8.73
C GLY A 191 16.94 22.85 -7.40
N LYS A 192 16.36 22.30 -6.32
CA LYS A 192 16.97 22.30 -4.97
C LYS A 192 17.93 21.14 -4.74
N ALA A 193 17.89 20.09 -5.57
CA ALA A 193 18.81 18.97 -5.49
C ALA A 193 20.19 19.36 -6.07
N PRO A 194 21.31 18.97 -5.43
CA PRO A 194 22.63 19.06 -6.04
C PRO A 194 22.69 18.39 -7.43
N ALA A 195 23.55 18.88 -8.32
CA ALA A 195 23.58 18.45 -9.73
C ALA A 195 23.85 16.94 -9.90
N ASP A 196 24.76 16.39 -9.09
CA ASP A 196 25.08 14.96 -9.04
C ASP A 196 23.91 14.11 -8.51
N VAL A 197 23.18 14.61 -7.50
CA VAL A 197 21.94 13.98 -7.02
C VAL A 197 20.86 14.01 -8.10
N ALA A 198 20.68 15.14 -8.78
CA ALA A 198 19.70 15.28 -9.86
C ALA A 198 20.00 14.31 -11.02
N GLU A 199 21.25 14.20 -11.45
CA GLU A 199 21.68 13.23 -12.47
C GLU A 199 21.43 11.78 -12.02
N ALA A 200 21.74 11.45 -10.76
CA ALA A 200 21.47 10.13 -10.21
C ALA A 200 19.97 9.80 -10.19
N LEU A 201 19.12 10.77 -9.87
CA LEU A 201 17.67 10.62 -9.90
C LEU A 201 17.13 10.43 -11.32
N GLU A 202 17.66 11.16 -12.30
CA GLU A 202 17.27 10.98 -13.70
C GLU A 202 17.57 9.55 -14.19
N GLN A 203 18.79 9.06 -13.90
CA GLN A 203 19.19 7.68 -14.24
C GLN A 203 18.33 6.62 -13.52
N TYR A 204 17.97 6.88 -12.26
CA TYR A 204 17.02 6.06 -11.51
C TYR A 204 15.65 6.03 -12.19
N GLU A 205 15.09 7.19 -12.53
CA GLU A 205 13.78 7.29 -13.16
C GLU A 205 13.74 6.54 -14.49
N PHE A 206 14.77 6.66 -15.34
CA PHE A 206 14.84 5.90 -16.60
C PHE A 206 14.92 4.39 -16.38
N SER A 207 15.72 3.95 -15.41
CA SER A 207 15.90 2.53 -15.12
C SER A 207 14.64 1.90 -14.55
N LEU A 208 13.99 2.61 -13.61
CA LEU A 208 12.73 2.19 -13.01
C LEU A 208 11.58 2.22 -14.02
N ASP A 209 11.50 3.26 -14.85
CA ASP A 209 10.47 3.42 -15.87
C ASP A 209 10.34 2.18 -16.77
N ARG A 210 11.47 1.68 -17.29
CA ARG A 210 11.49 0.47 -18.12
C ARG A 210 10.82 -0.73 -17.44
N LYS A 211 10.93 -0.85 -16.11
CA LYS A 211 10.28 -1.90 -15.33
C LYS A 211 8.82 -1.61 -15.04
N LEU A 212 8.47 -0.36 -14.77
CA LEU A 212 7.07 0.01 -14.54
C LEU A 212 6.22 -0.09 -15.80
N VAL A 213 6.78 0.17 -16.99
CA VAL A 213 6.09 -0.07 -18.27
C VAL A 213 5.78 -1.55 -18.47
N GLU A 214 6.70 -2.45 -18.08
CA GLU A 214 6.43 -3.89 -18.14
C GLU A 214 5.38 -4.32 -17.12
N ILE A 215 5.40 -3.76 -15.90
CA ILE A 215 4.36 -3.98 -14.89
C ILE A 215 3.00 -3.46 -15.36
N GLU A 216 2.94 -2.28 -15.98
CA GLU A 216 1.72 -1.75 -16.58
C GLU A 216 1.17 -2.68 -17.66
N ARG A 217 2.04 -3.15 -18.56
CA ARG A 217 1.67 -4.11 -19.62
C ARG A 217 1.13 -5.40 -19.01
N MET A 218 1.82 -5.93 -17.99
CA MET A 218 1.39 -7.12 -17.26
C MET A 218 0.05 -6.91 -16.57
N ALA A 219 -0.19 -5.76 -15.95
CA ALA A 219 -1.45 -5.41 -15.30
C ALA A 219 -2.62 -5.40 -16.29
N LYS A 220 -2.45 -4.77 -17.46
CA LYS A 220 -3.46 -4.76 -18.54
C LYS A 220 -3.75 -6.15 -19.11
N ASP A 221 -2.70 -6.94 -19.37
CA ASP A 221 -2.84 -8.33 -19.83
C ASP A 221 -3.62 -9.17 -18.81
N ALA A 222 -3.32 -8.94 -17.54
CA ALA A 222 -3.87 -9.71 -16.46
C ALA A 222 -5.32 -9.27 -16.16
N GLU A 223 -5.70 -7.99 -16.31
CA GLU A 223 -7.09 -7.51 -16.27
C GLU A 223 -7.97 -8.27 -17.26
N THR A 224 -7.48 -8.39 -18.50
CA THR A 224 -8.14 -9.14 -19.57
C THR A 224 -8.32 -10.61 -19.19
N LYS A 225 -7.25 -11.26 -18.69
CA LYS A 225 -7.27 -12.70 -18.33
C LYS A 225 -8.08 -12.99 -17.07
N ALA A 226 -8.12 -12.08 -16.11
CA ALA A 226 -8.88 -12.30 -14.90
C ALA A 226 -10.38 -12.17 -15.14
N MET A 227 -10.80 -11.43 -16.18
CA MET A 227 -12.18 -11.49 -16.70
C MET A 227 -12.52 -12.90 -17.20
N GLU A 228 -11.59 -13.55 -17.92
CA GLU A 228 -11.74 -14.94 -18.36
C GLU A 228 -11.73 -15.92 -17.17
N MET A 229 -10.90 -15.65 -16.15
CA MET A 229 -10.79 -16.51 -14.97
C MET A 229 -11.95 -16.36 -13.98
N ALA A 230 -12.56 -15.19 -13.87
CA ALA A 230 -13.79 -15.01 -13.08
C ALA A 230 -14.95 -15.88 -13.60
N MET A 231 -14.88 -16.31 -14.86
CA MET A 231 -15.86 -17.16 -15.53
C MET A 231 -15.53 -18.67 -15.44
N GLY A 232 -14.59 -19.08 -14.58
CA GLY A 232 -14.24 -20.49 -14.33
C GLY A 232 -12.77 -20.85 -14.59
N GLY A 233 -11.85 -19.92 -14.32
CA GLY A 233 -10.43 -20.00 -14.65
C GLY A 233 -9.60 -21.02 -13.87
N ASP A 234 -8.42 -21.28 -14.42
CA ASP A 234 -7.42 -22.20 -13.89
C ASP A 234 -6.56 -21.55 -12.81
N TYR A 235 -6.72 -22.00 -11.57
CA TYR A 235 -5.92 -21.58 -10.42
C TYR A 235 -4.40 -21.59 -10.67
N GLN A 236 -3.88 -22.54 -11.47
CA GLN A 236 -2.44 -22.61 -11.78
C GLN A 236 -1.98 -21.43 -12.63
N GLN A 237 -2.84 -20.89 -13.48
CA GLN A 237 -2.52 -19.69 -14.28
C GLN A 237 -2.44 -18.45 -13.39
N MET A 238 -3.32 -18.34 -12.39
CA MET A 238 -3.24 -17.28 -11.38
C MET A 238 -1.92 -17.31 -10.61
N VAL A 239 -1.54 -18.49 -10.07
CA VAL A 239 -0.26 -18.66 -9.35
C VAL A 239 0.93 -18.29 -10.23
N THR A 240 0.93 -18.73 -11.50
CA THR A 240 1.99 -18.41 -12.46
C THR A 240 2.11 -16.92 -12.71
N MET A 241 0.97 -16.23 -12.86
CA MET A 241 0.92 -14.79 -13.07
C MET A 241 1.41 -14.02 -11.83
N MET A 242 0.95 -14.39 -10.63
CA MET A 242 1.41 -13.80 -9.38
C MET A 242 2.91 -13.96 -9.18
N LYS A 243 3.45 -15.14 -9.53
CA LYS A 243 4.90 -15.38 -9.49
C LYS A 243 5.64 -14.40 -10.40
N LYS A 244 5.16 -14.19 -11.63
CA LYS A 244 5.77 -13.20 -12.55
C LYS A 244 5.73 -11.79 -11.99
N PHE A 245 4.61 -11.35 -11.40
CA PHE A 245 4.54 -10.05 -10.72
C PHE A 245 5.53 -9.96 -9.56
N SER A 246 5.66 -11.01 -8.76
CA SER A 246 6.64 -11.09 -7.68
C SER A 246 8.07 -10.96 -8.19
N ASP A 247 8.41 -11.66 -9.28
CA ASP A 247 9.76 -11.63 -9.87
C ASP A 247 10.10 -10.21 -10.37
N GLU A 248 9.17 -9.53 -11.07
CA GLU A 248 9.38 -8.14 -11.50
C GLU A 248 9.42 -7.14 -10.33
N ALA A 249 8.60 -7.37 -9.28
CA ALA A 249 8.62 -6.55 -8.07
C ALA A 249 9.98 -6.62 -7.35
N ILE A 250 10.61 -7.80 -7.31
CA ILE A 250 11.98 -7.95 -6.78
C ILE A 250 12.98 -7.10 -7.57
N LEU A 251 12.85 -7.05 -8.90
CA LEU A 251 13.72 -6.21 -9.74
C LEU A 251 13.51 -4.72 -9.47
N VAL A 252 12.25 -4.27 -9.33
CA VAL A 252 11.93 -2.88 -8.93
C VAL A 252 12.54 -2.55 -7.57
N ARG A 253 12.36 -3.41 -6.57
CA ARG A 253 12.97 -3.26 -5.24
C ARG A 253 14.49 -3.11 -5.33
N ASN A 254 15.15 -3.93 -6.14
CA ASN A 254 16.60 -3.90 -6.30
C ASN A 254 17.06 -2.57 -6.92
N ILE A 255 16.37 -2.09 -7.97
CA ILE A 255 16.61 -0.77 -8.58
C ILE A 255 16.46 0.34 -7.52
N ASN A 256 15.38 0.31 -6.73
CA ASN A 256 15.15 1.30 -5.67
C ASN A 256 16.27 1.28 -4.63
N ARG A 257 16.66 0.08 -4.14
CA ARG A 257 17.71 -0.08 -3.11
C ARG A 257 19.08 0.38 -3.61
N GLU A 258 19.45 0.01 -4.83
CA GLU A 258 20.73 0.41 -5.43
C GLU A 258 20.80 1.93 -5.60
N ASN A 259 19.75 2.54 -6.16
CA ASN A 259 19.73 3.98 -6.39
C ASN A 259 19.58 4.78 -5.10
N ALA A 260 18.87 4.26 -4.09
CA ALA A 260 18.85 4.88 -2.77
C ALA A 260 20.26 4.91 -2.15
N ARG A 261 21.03 3.82 -2.23
CA ARG A 261 22.44 3.81 -1.74
C ARG A 261 23.31 4.80 -2.50
N ARG A 262 23.15 4.89 -3.82
CA ARG A 262 23.89 5.84 -4.65
C ARG A 262 23.58 7.28 -4.25
N VAL A 263 22.29 7.64 -4.14
CA VAL A 263 21.86 8.97 -3.72
C VAL A 263 22.36 9.28 -2.30
N SER A 264 22.21 8.35 -1.36
CA SER A 264 22.71 8.48 0.03
C SER A 264 24.21 8.78 0.09
N ALA A 265 25.02 8.26 -0.84
CA ALA A 265 26.45 8.53 -0.89
C ALA A 265 26.80 9.94 -1.42
N LEU A 266 25.87 10.62 -2.08
CA LEU A 266 26.03 11.97 -2.62
C LEU A 266 25.51 13.06 -1.65
N LEU A 267 24.80 12.67 -0.59
CA LEU A 267 24.25 13.61 0.40
C LEU A 267 25.29 13.95 1.48
N SER A 268 25.20 15.16 2.02
CA SER A 268 25.89 15.54 3.26
C SER A 268 25.43 14.68 4.44
N ASP A 269 26.28 14.49 5.45
CA ASP A 269 26.01 13.61 6.61
C ASP A 269 24.62 13.81 7.25
N ASP A 270 24.20 15.05 7.48
CA ASP A 270 22.89 15.34 8.10
C ASP A 270 21.72 14.88 7.22
N LEU A 271 21.77 15.21 5.93
CA LEU A 271 20.74 14.82 4.94
C LEU A 271 20.76 13.32 4.67
N LYS A 272 21.95 12.70 4.68
CA LYS A 272 22.14 11.26 4.55
C LYS A 272 21.37 10.51 5.62
N ILE A 273 21.53 10.90 6.89
CA ILE A 273 20.83 10.26 8.02
C ILE A 273 19.31 10.37 7.85
N ALA A 274 18.81 11.57 7.51
CA ALA A 274 17.38 11.79 7.30
C ALA A 274 16.83 10.98 6.11
N PHE A 275 17.60 10.92 5.02
CA PHE A 275 17.25 10.21 3.80
C PHE A 275 17.22 8.70 4.02
N ASP A 276 18.26 8.13 4.63
CA ASP A 276 18.35 6.69 4.92
C ASP A 276 17.20 6.25 5.83
N LYS A 277 16.83 7.08 6.81
CA LYS A 277 15.66 6.84 7.67
C LYS A 277 14.34 6.84 6.90
N GLU A 278 14.16 7.77 5.96
CA GLU A 278 12.96 7.80 5.12
C GLU A 278 12.89 6.59 4.17
N VAL A 279 14.02 6.19 3.60
CA VAL A 279 14.13 4.97 2.78
C VAL A 279 13.78 3.73 3.60
N GLN A 280 14.30 3.60 4.83
CA GLN A 280 13.97 2.49 5.73
C GLN A 280 12.48 2.46 6.07
N ARG A 281 11.91 3.62 6.43
CA ARG A 281 10.49 3.76 6.77
C ARG A 281 9.59 3.33 5.63
N ARG A 282 9.94 3.66 4.39
CA ARG A 282 9.18 3.24 3.20
C ARG A 282 9.44 1.81 2.77
N SER A 283 10.65 1.31 3.01
CA SER A 283 10.99 -0.07 2.68
C SER A 283 10.28 -1.05 3.59
N PHE A 284 10.14 -0.71 4.87
CA PHE A 284 9.52 -1.56 5.88
C PHE A 284 8.57 -0.74 6.77
N PRO A 285 7.43 -0.25 6.24
CA PRO A 285 6.51 0.61 6.99
C PRO A 285 6.08 0.01 8.33
N ARG A 286 5.82 -1.29 8.37
CA ARG A 286 5.43 -2.01 9.59
C ARG A 286 6.52 -2.06 10.67
N VAL A 287 7.78 -2.08 10.26
CA VAL A 287 8.93 -2.19 11.18
C VAL A 287 9.26 -0.83 11.78
N TYR A 288 9.16 0.23 10.97
CA TYR A 288 9.58 1.58 11.35
C TYR A 288 8.42 2.56 11.59
N ARG A 289 7.16 2.09 11.54
CA ARG A 289 6.00 2.86 12.00
C ARG A 289 6.17 3.16 13.49
N LYS A 290 5.78 4.38 13.90
CA LYS A 290 5.78 4.77 15.30
C LYS A 290 4.94 3.80 16.12
N SER A 291 5.54 3.17 17.13
CA SER A 291 4.81 2.27 18.03
C SER A 291 3.86 3.06 18.94
N TYR A 292 2.91 2.36 19.58
CA TYR A 292 2.12 2.97 20.65
C TYR A 292 3.01 3.59 21.74
N VAL A 293 4.06 2.89 22.15
CA VAL A 293 4.97 3.33 23.22
C VAL A 293 5.68 4.63 22.86
N GLU A 294 6.16 4.75 21.61
CA GLU A 294 6.78 6.00 21.15
C GLU A 294 5.79 7.16 21.21
N ARG A 295 4.57 6.96 20.71
CA ARG A 295 3.51 7.99 20.75
C ARG A 295 3.11 8.33 22.19
N ALA A 296 3.03 7.34 23.07
CA ALA A 296 2.68 7.52 24.47
C ALA A 296 3.76 8.29 25.24
N VAL A 297 5.04 7.97 25.02
CA VAL A 297 6.17 8.69 25.61
C VAL A 297 6.23 10.13 25.09
N GLU A 298 6.12 10.34 23.78
CA GLU A 298 6.09 11.69 23.17
C GLU A 298 4.90 12.53 23.67
N SER A 299 3.75 11.89 23.94
CA SER A 299 2.58 12.56 24.54
C SER A 299 2.84 12.91 26.01
N ALA A 300 3.36 11.95 26.79
CA ALA A 300 3.66 12.14 28.20
C ALA A 300 4.65 13.28 28.44
N GLU A 301 5.67 13.44 27.59
CA GLU A 301 6.63 14.57 27.68
C GLU A 301 5.95 15.95 27.66
N LYS A 302 4.77 16.05 27.05
CA LYS A 302 4.00 17.30 26.91
C LYS A 302 3.06 17.56 28.10
N PHE A 303 2.96 16.65 29.06
CA PHE A 303 2.13 16.83 30.25
C PHE A 303 2.67 17.98 31.11
N LYS A 304 1.75 18.85 31.54
CA LYS A 304 2.07 20.07 32.29
C LYS A 304 2.22 19.82 33.79
N ASP A 305 1.64 18.73 34.27
CA ASP A 305 1.54 18.32 35.67
C ASP A 305 2.58 17.26 36.07
N LEU A 306 3.62 17.06 35.25
CA LEU A 306 4.77 16.21 35.61
C LEU A 306 5.66 16.90 36.64
N ASP A 307 6.03 16.16 37.68
CA ASP A 307 7.13 16.57 38.56
C ASP A 307 8.51 16.39 37.88
N GLU A 308 9.57 16.88 38.52
CA GLU A 308 10.93 16.87 37.95
C GLU A 308 11.47 15.45 37.74
N ASP A 309 11.16 14.53 38.66
CA ASP A 309 11.59 13.15 38.58
C ASP A 309 10.86 12.41 37.45
N GLN A 310 9.54 12.59 37.33
CA GLN A 310 8.74 12.06 36.23
C GLN A 310 9.28 12.55 34.87
N ARG A 311 9.55 13.84 34.74
CA ARG A 311 10.08 14.43 33.50
C ARG A 311 11.45 13.84 33.14
N ARG A 312 12.35 13.71 34.12
CA ARG A 312 13.67 13.09 33.92
C ARG A 312 13.52 11.64 33.46
N THR A 313 12.72 10.83 34.18
CA THR A 313 12.55 9.41 33.86
C THR A 313 11.85 9.19 32.51
N ILE A 314 10.88 10.00 32.12
CA ILE A 314 10.26 9.91 30.79
C ILE A 314 11.29 10.18 29.69
N GLY A 315 12.17 11.18 29.86
CA GLY A 315 13.27 11.44 28.93
C GLY A 315 14.26 10.26 28.84
N GLU A 316 14.59 9.62 29.96
CA GLU A 316 15.42 8.41 29.99
C GLU A 316 14.74 7.22 29.29
N ILE A 317 13.43 7.03 29.49
CA ILE A 317 12.62 6.01 28.81
C ILE A 317 12.69 6.24 27.30
N LYS A 318 12.48 7.47 26.83
CA LYS A 318 12.55 7.82 25.40
C LYS A 318 13.91 7.49 24.79
N ALA A 319 14.99 7.93 25.43
CA ALA A 319 16.34 7.71 24.93
C ALA A 319 16.71 6.23 24.93
N ALA A 320 16.37 5.49 26.00
CA ALA A 320 16.63 4.06 26.08
C ALA A 320 15.82 3.27 25.05
N TYR A 321 14.54 3.61 24.86
CA TYR A 321 13.69 2.94 23.88
C TYR A 321 14.23 3.09 22.46
N GLY A 322 14.58 4.31 22.04
CA GLY A 322 15.11 4.55 20.70
C GLY A 322 16.40 3.76 20.42
N ARG A 323 17.28 3.65 21.42
CA ARG A 323 18.51 2.86 21.34
C ARG A 323 18.23 1.35 21.28
N ASP A 324 17.29 0.87 22.08
CA ASP A 324 17.04 -0.58 22.23
C ASP A 324 16.14 -1.11 21.08
N ALA A 325 15.27 -0.28 20.50
CA ALA A 325 14.40 -0.63 19.38
C ALA A 325 15.13 -0.71 18.04
N SER A 326 16.15 0.14 17.80
CA SER A 326 16.90 0.18 16.53
C SER A 326 17.45 -1.19 16.09
N PRO A 327 18.23 -1.93 16.91
CA PRO A 327 18.76 -3.23 16.50
C PRO A 327 17.67 -4.30 16.32
N LEU A 328 16.52 -4.18 16.99
CA LEU A 328 15.39 -5.11 16.78
C LEU A 328 14.68 -4.82 15.45
N ASN A 329 14.48 -3.56 15.11
CA ASN A 329 13.92 -3.14 13.83
C ASN A 329 14.81 -3.59 12.67
N GLU A 330 16.14 -3.40 12.78
CA GLU A 330 17.10 -3.85 11.76
C GLU A 330 17.03 -5.37 11.55
N ARG A 331 16.98 -6.16 12.65
CA ARG A 331 16.82 -7.61 12.57
C ARG A 331 15.49 -8.03 11.94
N TRP A 332 14.41 -7.32 12.25
CA TRP A 332 13.10 -7.60 11.67
C TRP A 332 13.08 -7.31 10.16
N ALA A 333 13.57 -6.15 9.74
CA ALA A 333 13.69 -5.79 8.33
C ALA A 333 14.59 -6.78 7.55
N ALA A 334 15.68 -7.23 8.15
CA ALA A 334 16.55 -8.25 7.58
C ALA A 334 15.85 -9.60 7.43
N ALA A 335 15.12 -10.05 8.46
CA ALA A 335 14.35 -11.30 8.41
C ALA A 335 13.28 -11.28 7.32
N ILE A 336 12.59 -10.15 7.12
CA ILE A 336 11.62 -9.97 6.04
C ILE A 336 12.32 -10.16 4.68
N THR A 337 13.42 -9.43 4.48
CA THR A 337 14.18 -9.52 3.21
C THR A 337 14.68 -10.93 2.94
N GLU A 338 15.22 -11.62 3.95
CA GLU A 338 15.73 -12.98 3.80
C GLU A 338 14.61 -13.98 3.47
N GLN A 339 13.43 -13.81 4.07
CA GLN A 339 12.26 -14.62 3.73
C GLN A 339 11.81 -14.38 2.29
N GLU A 340 11.72 -13.11 1.87
CA GLU A 340 11.34 -12.75 0.50
C GLU A 340 12.32 -13.29 -0.55
N ASP A 341 13.62 -13.22 -0.25
CA ASP A 341 14.67 -13.69 -1.16
C ASP A 341 14.67 -15.22 -1.31
N LYS A 342 14.23 -15.96 -0.28
CA LYS A 342 14.17 -17.43 -0.30
C LYS A 342 12.85 -17.99 -0.84
N GLN A 343 11.72 -17.34 -0.54
CA GLN A 343 10.38 -17.87 -0.77
C GLN A 343 9.57 -17.08 -1.81
N GLY A 344 10.11 -15.98 -2.32
CA GLY A 344 9.37 -15.02 -3.15
C GLY A 344 8.60 -14.01 -2.31
N SER A 345 7.77 -13.17 -2.95
CA SER A 345 6.95 -12.15 -2.27
C SER A 345 6.18 -12.68 -1.07
N SER A 346 5.97 -11.82 -0.06
CA SER A 346 5.16 -12.17 1.12
C SER A 346 3.76 -12.65 0.76
N PHE A 347 3.20 -12.16 -0.35
CA PHE A 347 1.93 -12.61 -0.90
C PHE A 347 1.94 -14.08 -1.35
N LEU A 348 3.00 -14.54 -2.03
CA LEU A 348 3.11 -15.94 -2.43
C LEU A 348 3.24 -16.85 -1.20
N SER A 349 3.98 -16.41 -0.16
CA SER A 349 4.05 -17.11 1.12
C SER A 349 2.68 -17.23 1.79
N MET A 350 1.84 -16.21 1.65
CA MET A 350 0.47 -16.21 2.17
C MET A 350 -0.47 -17.16 1.41
N PHE A 351 -0.32 -17.29 0.09
CA PHE A 351 -1.07 -18.27 -0.71
C PHE A 351 -0.66 -19.73 -0.45
N GLN A 352 0.57 -19.96 -0.01
CA GLN A 352 1.08 -21.29 0.37
C GLN A 352 0.84 -21.63 1.84
N TRP A 353 0.07 -20.81 2.55
CA TRP A 353 -0.23 -20.99 3.95
C TRP A 353 -1.18 -22.17 4.18
N ASP A 354 -0.83 -23.02 5.14
CA ASP A 354 -1.48 -24.29 5.48
C ASP A 354 -2.29 -24.23 6.79
N GLY A 355 -2.54 -23.03 7.33
CA GLY A 355 -3.26 -22.88 8.60
C GLY A 355 -2.37 -22.74 9.84
N GLN A 356 -1.06 -22.97 9.73
CA GLN A 356 -0.17 -23.04 10.88
C GLN A 356 0.71 -21.79 11.02
N VAL A 357 0.76 -21.22 12.24
CA VAL A 357 1.75 -20.20 12.60
C VAL A 357 3.10 -20.90 12.70
N LYS A 358 3.93 -20.75 11.67
CA LYS A 358 5.29 -21.29 11.67
C LYS A 358 6.20 -20.35 12.47
N ASP A 359 7.00 -20.92 13.36
CA ASP A 359 8.06 -20.19 14.05
C ASP A 359 9.18 -19.86 13.05
N THR A 360 9.07 -18.67 12.43
CA THR A 360 10.02 -18.15 11.45
C THR A 360 10.88 -17.03 12.06
N PRO A 361 12.06 -16.72 11.48
CA PRO A 361 12.85 -15.57 11.89
C PRO A 361 12.06 -14.25 11.93
N VAL A 362 11.09 -14.06 11.02
CA VAL A 362 10.20 -12.88 11.01
C VAL A 362 9.29 -12.86 12.23
N THR A 363 8.64 -13.98 12.56
CA THR A 363 7.77 -14.07 13.74
C THR A 363 8.54 -13.85 15.04
N GLN A 364 9.77 -14.38 15.14
CA GLN A 364 10.65 -14.17 16.29
C GLN A 364 11.08 -12.70 16.44
N ALA A 365 11.47 -12.05 15.33
CA ALA A 365 11.86 -10.65 15.34
C ALA A 365 10.69 -9.73 15.73
N ARG A 366 9.49 -9.99 15.18
CA ARG A 366 8.25 -9.28 15.56
C ARG A 366 7.93 -9.47 17.04
N LYS A 367 8.02 -10.70 17.56
CA LYS A 367 7.79 -10.99 18.98
C LYS A 367 8.78 -10.22 19.86
N ALA A 368 10.09 -10.26 19.53
CA ALA A 368 11.10 -9.52 20.29
C ALA A 368 10.82 -8.01 20.32
N ARG A 369 10.37 -7.45 19.19
CA ARG A 369 10.00 -6.03 19.09
C ARG A 369 8.79 -5.68 19.97
N ARG A 370 7.78 -6.56 20.02
CA ARG A 370 6.60 -6.42 20.88
C ARG A 370 6.92 -6.59 22.36
N ASP A 371 7.80 -7.52 22.70
CA ASP A 371 8.24 -7.74 24.09
C ASP A 371 8.95 -6.47 24.62
N LEU A 372 9.76 -5.81 23.78
CA LEU A 372 10.34 -4.50 24.09
C LEU A 372 9.27 -3.42 24.30
N ASP A 373 8.26 -3.35 23.42
CA ASP A 373 7.14 -2.41 23.57
C ASP A 373 6.42 -2.60 24.91
N ASN A 374 6.05 -3.83 25.24
CA ASN A 374 5.38 -4.12 26.51
C ASN A 374 6.25 -3.69 27.70
N GLN A 375 7.54 -4.01 27.69
CA GLN A 375 8.46 -3.62 28.75
C GLN A 375 8.51 -2.10 28.96
N PHE A 376 8.61 -1.33 27.88
CA PHE A 376 8.72 0.13 27.98
C PHE A 376 7.38 0.81 28.26
N ARG A 377 6.26 0.23 27.80
CA ARG A 377 4.91 0.65 28.21
C ARG A 377 4.76 0.53 29.71
N ASP A 378 5.12 -0.63 30.27
CA ASP A 378 4.95 -0.90 31.70
C ASP A 378 5.85 0.02 32.54
N ARG A 379 7.07 0.34 32.04
CA ARG A 379 7.94 1.36 32.65
C ARG A 379 7.32 2.76 32.62
N LEU A 380 6.75 3.20 31.48
CA LEU A 380 6.07 4.48 31.39
C LEU A 380 4.89 4.54 32.36
N PHE A 381 4.08 3.48 32.42
CA PHE A 381 2.91 3.42 33.29
C PHE A 381 3.33 3.47 34.75
N ALA A 382 4.42 2.82 35.15
CA ALA A 382 4.94 2.90 36.52
C ALA A 382 5.33 4.33 36.95
N VAL A 383 5.72 5.20 36.01
CA VAL A 383 6.07 6.60 36.28
C VAL A 383 4.85 7.51 36.36
N LEU A 384 3.83 7.24 35.54
CA LEU A 384 2.64 8.09 35.44
C LEU A 384 1.58 7.75 36.50
N LYS A 385 0.93 8.79 37.03
CA LYS A 385 -0.27 8.69 37.88
C LYS A 385 -1.46 8.23 37.04
N GLU A 386 -2.49 7.71 37.70
CA GLU A 386 -3.71 7.22 37.03
C GLU A 386 -4.36 8.27 36.12
N ASP A 387 -4.48 9.51 36.59
CA ASP A 387 -5.06 10.62 35.79
C ASP A 387 -4.18 11.01 34.59
N GLN A 388 -2.86 10.84 34.70
CA GLN A 388 -1.92 11.08 33.61
C GLN A 388 -1.99 9.94 32.57
N ARG A 389 -2.14 8.68 33.01
CA ARG A 389 -2.31 7.53 32.11
C ARG A 389 -3.56 7.67 31.24
N ARG A 390 -4.66 8.22 31.79
CA ARG A 390 -5.90 8.46 31.05
C ARG A 390 -5.78 9.53 29.95
N GLN A 391 -4.75 10.37 30.02
CA GLN A 391 -4.45 11.40 29.01
C GLN A 391 -3.56 10.86 27.88
N LEU A 392 -3.03 9.64 28.00
CA LEU A 392 -2.24 9.03 26.93
C LEU A 392 -3.11 8.76 25.69
N PRO A 393 -2.50 8.67 24.50
CA PRO A 393 -3.18 8.21 23.30
C PRO A 393 -3.85 6.85 23.56
N LYS A 394 -4.93 6.55 22.83
CA LYS A 394 -5.51 5.21 22.88
C LYS A 394 -4.53 4.21 22.29
N GLU A 395 -4.37 3.08 22.98
CA GLU A 395 -3.65 1.95 22.43
C GLU A 395 -4.43 1.40 21.23
N ASP A 396 -3.71 1.04 20.17
CA ASP A 396 -4.31 0.39 19.02
C ASP A 396 -4.84 -0.97 19.51
N VAL A 397 -6.16 -1.09 19.66
CA VAL A 397 -6.78 -2.33 20.14
C VAL A 397 -6.68 -3.35 19.02
N VAL A 398 -5.70 -4.25 19.10
CA VAL A 398 -5.65 -5.45 18.27
C VAL A 398 -6.52 -6.50 18.95
N PRO A 399 -7.64 -6.94 18.33
CA PRO A 399 -8.52 -7.93 18.95
C PRO A 399 -7.77 -9.24 19.28
N PRO A 400 -8.15 -9.96 20.35
CA PRO A 400 -7.57 -11.27 20.65
C PRO A 400 -7.77 -12.23 19.46
N GLY A 401 -6.67 -12.78 18.92
CA GLY A 401 -6.70 -13.64 17.71
C GLY A 401 -6.59 -12.87 16.39
N ALA A 402 -6.76 -11.55 16.38
CA ALA A 402 -6.47 -10.72 15.21
C ALA A 402 -4.97 -10.67 14.92
N ASP A 403 -4.08 -11.02 15.86
CA ASP A 403 -2.67 -11.22 15.56
C ASP A 403 -2.45 -12.37 14.55
N GLN A 404 -3.24 -13.45 14.64
CA GLN A 404 -3.19 -14.59 13.71
C GLN A 404 -3.90 -14.27 12.38
N GLN A 405 -4.87 -13.37 12.39
CA GLN A 405 -5.54 -12.89 11.17
C GLN A 405 -4.75 -11.78 10.49
N MET A 406 -4.11 -10.86 11.20
CA MET A 406 -3.20 -9.83 10.67
C MET A 406 -1.93 -10.48 10.11
N ASP A 407 -1.43 -11.56 10.72
CA ASP A 407 -0.45 -12.46 10.08
C ASP A 407 -0.89 -12.97 8.69
N MET A 408 -2.20 -12.92 8.39
CA MET A 408 -2.85 -13.37 7.18
C MET A 408 -3.50 -12.28 6.32
N MET A 409 -3.54 -11.02 6.71
CA MET A 409 -4.53 -10.09 6.15
C MET A 409 -4.00 -8.66 5.98
N ASP A 410 -2.69 -8.46 6.06
CA ASP A 410 -2.08 -7.14 6.16
C ASP A 410 -1.68 -6.56 4.79
N PHE A 411 -2.65 -6.49 3.89
CA PHE A 411 -2.64 -5.63 2.70
C PHE A 411 -3.74 -4.58 2.92
N ASP A 412 -3.40 -3.29 2.81
CA ASP A 412 -4.30 -2.13 2.93
C ASP A 412 -4.97 -1.87 4.29
N MET A 413 -4.26 -1.19 5.19
CA MET A 413 -4.88 -0.13 5.99
C MET A 413 -3.87 1.01 6.24
N ASP A 414 -3.59 1.78 5.18
CA ASP A 414 -3.35 3.21 5.35
C ASP A 414 -4.69 3.84 5.75
N THR A 415 -5.02 3.84 7.05
CA THR A 415 -5.92 4.85 7.57
C THR A 415 -5.16 6.17 7.49
N ASP A 416 -5.54 6.97 6.50
CA ASP A 416 -5.17 8.37 6.34
C ASP A 416 -5.14 9.04 7.73
N ASP A 417 -3.94 9.38 8.21
CA ASP A 417 -3.78 10.35 9.30
C ASP A 417 -4.20 11.72 8.74
N SER A 418 -5.52 11.86 8.58
CA SER A 418 -6.20 13.13 8.42
C SER A 418 -6.17 13.83 9.77
N GLU A 419 -5.04 14.47 10.06
CA GLU A 419 -5.04 15.59 10.98
C GLU A 419 -5.77 16.75 10.27
N GLU A 420 -6.97 17.06 10.78
CA GLU A 420 -7.65 18.35 10.61
C GLU A 420 -6.74 19.53 11.03
#